data_AF-A0A1H5ZVF3-F1
#
_entry.id   AF-A0A1H5ZVF3-F1
#
_cell.length_a   1.000
_cell.length_b   1.000
_cell.length_c   1.000
_cell.angle_alpha   90.00
_cell.angle_beta   90.00
_cell.angle_gamma   90.00
#
_symmetry.space_group_name_H-M   'P 1'
#
loop_
_entity.id
_entity.type
_entity.pdbx_description
1 polymer ?
#
loop_
_entity_poly.entity_id
_entity_poly.type
_entity_poly.pdbx_seq_one_letter_code
_entity_poly.pdbx_strand_id
1 'polypeptide(L)'
;MGALAAAAAVRAGADCSVRVPVSGGRLMLPSLGLALPGGGRSSAMVRVTAEGARITSGGARITVPADPHRDAPGWRGLRRVSAVCDGLRLDLLIDDLDPYRMPALGVRDRLTAAETQDWESDLRAAWRLLVRRHPGTAAEIRGLIRVITPLAGPARGRSSASSREVHGTIALSAAGEPRALALTLAHEVQHVKLAMLLDAVALIRPGHQRRYYAPWRDDPRPIYGLLQGAYAHLGVADFWRRERRHQPHDVEPHAEFERWRSATLLACTELLRGDGLTATGTAFVNEMARTLRDWGNEPIPPHAVRLARLRAERHRTLWSRHNGAPAR
;
A
#
# COMPACT_ATOMS: atom_id res chain seq x y z
N MET A 1 -0.21 -7.35 23.47
CA MET A 1 0.49 -8.65 23.50
C MET A 1 -0.44 -9.87 23.53
N GLY A 2 -1.42 -9.96 24.44
CA GLY A 2 -2.29 -11.16 24.53
C GLY A 2 -2.99 -11.58 23.23
N ALA A 3 -3.51 -10.62 22.45
CA ALA A 3 -4.15 -10.91 21.15
C ALA A 3 -3.19 -11.51 20.12
N LEU A 4 -1.94 -11.05 20.08
CA LEU A 4 -0.91 -11.57 19.18
C LEU A 4 -0.52 -13.00 19.57
N ALA A 5 -0.32 -13.26 20.87
CA ALA A 5 -0.02 -14.61 21.37
C ALA A 5 -1.16 -15.59 21.06
N ALA A 6 -2.42 -15.17 21.27
CA ALA A 6 -3.59 -15.97 20.92
C ALA A 6 -3.67 -16.24 19.41
N ALA A 7 -3.48 -15.23 18.56
CA ALA A 7 -3.49 -15.42 17.11
C ALA A 7 -2.37 -16.36 16.63
N ALA A 8 -1.16 -16.23 17.19
CA ALA A 8 -0.05 -17.12 16.90
C ALA A 8 -0.35 -18.57 17.30
N ALA A 9 -0.91 -18.79 18.49
CA ALA A 9 -1.29 -20.11 18.96
C ALA A 9 -2.39 -20.75 18.11
N VAL A 10 -3.43 -19.99 17.71
CA VAL A 10 -4.47 -20.47 16.80
C VAL A 10 -3.87 -20.90 15.46
N ARG A 11 -2.95 -20.10 14.89
CA ARG A 11 -2.29 -20.45 13.62
C ARG A 11 -1.37 -21.66 13.72
N ALA A 12 -0.72 -21.83 14.86
CA ALA A 12 0.20 -22.94 15.10
C ALA A 12 -0.49 -24.22 15.57
N GLY A 13 -1.77 -24.15 15.96
CA GLY A 13 -2.45 -25.25 16.67
C GLY A 13 -1.80 -25.55 18.03
N ALA A 14 -1.14 -24.56 18.63
CA ALA A 14 -0.40 -24.75 19.87
C ALA A 14 -1.35 -24.64 21.06
N ASP A 15 -1.36 -25.67 21.93
CA ASP A 15 -2.14 -25.66 23.16
C ASP A 15 -1.80 -24.43 24.00
N CYS A 16 -2.79 -23.57 24.23
CA CYS A 16 -2.58 -22.34 24.99
C CYS A 16 -3.88 -21.86 25.65
N SER A 17 -3.73 -21.08 26.72
CA SER A 17 -4.83 -20.30 27.29
C SER A 17 -4.35 -18.89 27.58
N VAL A 18 -4.90 -17.90 26.87
CA VAL A 18 -4.45 -16.51 26.95
C VAL A 18 -5.64 -15.59 27.20
N ARG A 19 -5.50 -14.69 28.18
CA ARG A 19 -6.48 -13.63 28.41
C ARG A 19 -6.21 -12.49 27.43
N VAL A 20 -7.26 -12.07 26.72
CA VAL A 20 -7.18 -11.03 25.69
C VAL A 20 -8.18 -9.90 26.02
N PRO A 21 -7.78 -8.63 25.91
CA PRO A 21 -8.69 -7.50 26.12
C PRO A 21 -9.88 -7.51 25.16
N VAL A 22 -11.03 -7.07 25.66
CA VAL A 22 -12.25 -6.85 24.89
C VAL A 22 -12.56 -5.35 24.94
N SER A 23 -12.74 -4.73 23.78
CA SER A 23 -13.08 -3.31 23.66
C SER A 23 -14.37 -3.16 22.87
N GLY A 24 -15.36 -2.44 23.42
CA GLY A 24 -16.67 -2.26 22.78
C GLY A 24 -17.40 -3.56 22.48
N GLY A 25 -17.19 -4.61 23.28
CA GLY A 25 -17.74 -5.96 23.05
C GLY A 25 -17.12 -6.73 21.88
N ARG A 26 -15.94 -6.29 21.43
CA ARG A 26 -15.19 -6.87 20.31
C ARG A 26 -13.81 -7.31 20.76
N LEU A 27 -13.32 -8.41 20.19
CA LEU A 27 -11.97 -8.92 20.39
C LEU A 27 -11.35 -9.23 19.05
N MET A 28 -10.34 -8.44 18.65
CA MET A 28 -9.59 -8.67 17.42
C MET A 28 -8.45 -9.66 17.67
N LEU A 29 -8.35 -10.71 16.86
CA LEU A 29 -7.17 -11.56 16.74
C LEU A 29 -6.47 -11.18 15.43
N PRO A 30 -5.31 -10.47 15.50
CA PRO A 30 -4.62 -9.97 14.32
C PRO A 30 -4.35 -11.06 13.29
N SER A 31 -4.46 -10.71 12.00
CA SER A 31 -4.35 -11.63 10.85
C SER A 31 -5.40 -12.75 10.76
N LEU A 32 -6.31 -12.89 11.74
CA LEU A 32 -7.32 -13.95 11.76
C LEU A 32 -8.75 -13.43 11.62
N GLY A 33 -9.20 -12.60 12.56
CA GLY A 33 -10.60 -12.19 12.61
C GLY A 33 -11.02 -11.52 13.91
N LEU A 34 -12.30 -11.19 13.98
CA LEU A 34 -12.94 -10.46 15.05
C LEU A 34 -13.98 -11.34 15.75
N ALA A 35 -13.82 -11.55 17.04
CA ALA A 35 -14.84 -12.16 17.88
C ALA A 35 -15.80 -11.11 18.44
N LEU A 36 -17.07 -11.47 18.57
CA LEU A 36 -18.16 -10.62 19.06
C LEU A 36 -18.79 -11.22 20.33
N PRO A 37 -18.07 -11.26 21.46
CA PRO A 37 -18.57 -11.83 22.72
C PRO A 37 -19.72 -11.05 23.36
N GLY A 38 -20.02 -9.83 22.88
CA GLY A 38 -21.06 -8.97 23.46
C GLY A 38 -20.55 -8.07 24.60
N GLY A 39 -21.47 -7.34 25.24
CA GLY A 39 -21.15 -6.34 26.26
C GLY A 39 -20.97 -6.92 27.67
N GLY A 40 -20.23 -6.20 28.53
CA GLY A 40 -20.22 -6.43 29.98
C GLY A 40 -18.91 -6.93 30.59
N ARG A 41 -17.90 -7.31 29.79
CA ARG A 41 -16.57 -7.71 30.28
C ARG A 41 -15.45 -7.04 29.50
N SER A 42 -14.36 -6.71 30.20
CA SER A 42 -13.16 -6.07 29.64
C SER A 42 -12.13 -7.05 29.08
N SER A 43 -12.35 -8.36 29.24
CA SER A 43 -11.46 -9.41 28.72
C SER A 43 -12.20 -10.71 28.43
N ALA A 44 -11.65 -11.49 27.51
CA ALA A 44 -12.06 -12.86 27.20
C ALA A 44 -10.88 -13.81 27.35
N MET A 45 -11.16 -15.09 27.59
CA MET A 45 -10.17 -16.15 27.53
C MET A 45 -10.18 -16.79 26.15
N VAL A 46 -9.03 -16.85 25.48
CA VAL A 46 -8.84 -17.62 24.26
C VAL A 46 -8.11 -18.90 24.64
N ARG A 47 -8.77 -20.04 24.43
CA ARG A 47 -8.19 -21.37 24.66
C ARG A 47 -8.04 -22.09 23.32
N VAL A 48 -6.82 -22.49 23.01
CA VAL A 48 -6.48 -23.32 21.85
C VAL A 48 -6.18 -24.71 22.37
N THR A 49 -6.81 -25.72 21.76
CA THR A 49 -6.52 -27.13 21.99
C THR A 49 -6.31 -27.85 20.66
N ALA A 50 -5.94 -29.14 20.69
CA ALA A 50 -5.96 -30.02 19.52
C ALA A 50 -7.33 -30.06 18.79
N GLU A 51 -8.44 -29.76 19.48
CA GLU A 51 -9.80 -29.71 18.91
C GLU A 51 -10.12 -28.37 18.24
N GLY A 52 -9.23 -27.37 18.33
CA GLY A 52 -9.41 -26.03 17.79
C GLY A 52 -9.43 -24.94 18.87
N ALA A 53 -9.90 -23.75 18.50
CA ALA A 53 -9.84 -22.58 19.37
C ALA A 53 -11.24 -22.09 19.80
N ARG A 54 -11.37 -21.75 21.08
CA ARG A 54 -12.59 -21.22 21.68
C ARG A 54 -12.30 -19.94 22.45
N ILE A 55 -13.23 -19.01 22.38
CA ILE A 55 -13.19 -17.72 23.06
C ILE A 55 -14.35 -17.67 24.05
N THR A 56 -14.07 -17.41 25.32
CA THR A 56 -15.08 -17.32 26.38
C THR A 56 -15.05 -15.97 27.09
N SER A 57 -16.23 -15.37 27.27
CA SER A 57 -16.40 -14.09 27.95
C SER A 57 -17.80 -13.98 28.53
N GLY A 58 -17.94 -13.85 29.86
CA GLY A 58 -19.21 -13.53 30.51
C GLY A 58 -20.38 -14.43 30.15
N GLY A 59 -20.15 -15.73 29.96
CA GLY A 59 -21.18 -16.71 29.54
C GLY A 59 -21.23 -16.97 28.03
N ALA A 60 -20.74 -16.05 27.20
CA ALA A 60 -20.58 -16.28 25.77
C ALA A 60 -19.46 -17.30 25.49
N ARG A 61 -19.69 -18.18 24.51
CA ARG A 61 -18.71 -19.13 23.98
C ARG A 61 -18.74 -19.05 22.47
N ILE A 62 -17.62 -18.63 21.89
CA ILE A 62 -17.44 -18.50 20.45
C ILE A 62 -16.39 -19.52 20.02
N THR A 63 -16.71 -20.33 19.02
CA THR A 63 -15.75 -21.24 18.40
C THR A 63 -15.12 -20.55 17.21
N VAL A 64 -13.78 -20.50 17.17
CA VAL A 64 -13.07 -20.09 15.96
C VAL A 64 -13.17 -21.24 14.96
N PRO A 65 -13.66 -21.00 13.73
CA PRO A 65 -13.77 -22.06 12.74
C PRO A 65 -12.39 -22.63 12.37
N ALA A 66 -12.37 -23.87 11.88
CA ALA A 66 -11.13 -24.53 11.44
C ALA A 66 -10.38 -23.72 10.38
N ASP A 67 -11.12 -23.07 9.48
CA ASP A 67 -10.60 -21.97 8.66
C ASP A 67 -10.99 -20.63 9.33
N PRO A 68 -10.06 -19.97 10.05
CA PRO A 68 -10.36 -18.74 10.80
C PRO A 68 -10.76 -17.56 9.91
N HIS A 69 -10.56 -17.68 8.59
CA HIS A 69 -10.93 -16.67 7.59
C HIS A 69 -12.38 -16.78 7.12
N ARG A 70 -13.14 -17.74 7.66
CA ARG A 70 -14.60 -17.86 7.44
C ARG A 70 -15.37 -17.26 8.59
N ASP A 71 -16.58 -16.80 8.29
CA ASP A 71 -17.53 -16.37 9.30
C ASP A 71 -18.19 -17.57 10.00
N ALA A 72 -18.49 -17.40 11.28
CA ALA A 72 -19.21 -18.37 12.09
C ALA A 72 -20.02 -17.62 13.18
N PRO A 73 -20.93 -18.28 13.92
CA PRO A 73 -21.67 -17.62 15.00
C PRO A 73 -20.75 -16.92 16.00
N GLY A 74 -20.88 -15.59 16.12
CA GLY A 74 -20.04 -14.76 16.99
C GLY A 74 -18.61 -14.53 16.50
N TRP A 75 -18.24 -15.01 15.31
CA TRP A 75 -16.92 -14.86 14.71
C TRP A 75 -16.99 -14.29 13.29
N ARG A 76 -16.14 -13.30 13.03
CA ARG A 76 -15.98 -12.64 11.74
C ARG A 76 -14.55 -12.86 11.25
N GLY A 77 -14.36 -13.69 10.24
CA GLY A 77 -13.04 -13.95 9.68
C GLY A 77 -12.54 -12.77 8.85
N LEU A 78 -11.22 -12.53 8.86
CA LEU A 78 -10.57 -11.69 7.86
C LEU A 78 -10.58 -12.40 6.52
N ARG A 79 -11.02 -11.71 5.48
CA ARG A 79 -11.20 -12.32 4.16
C ARG A 79 -9.86 -12.55 3.49
N ARG A 80 -9.75 -13.62 2.71
CA ARG A 80 -8.59 -13.91 1.86
C ARG A 80 -8.97 -13.78 0.40
N VAL A 81 -8.11 -13.16 -0.37
CA VAL A 81 -8.18 -13.14 -1.83
C VAL A 81 -6.88 -13.69 -2.41
N SER A 82 -6.99 -14.37 -3.54
CA SER A 82 -5.83 -14.99 -4.18
C SER A 82 -5.83 -14.79 -5.69
N ALA A 83 -4.63 -14.69 -6.24
CA ALA A 83 -4.41 -14.66 -7.67
C ALA A 83 -3.25 -15.58 -8.05
N VAL A 84 -3.42 -16.30 -9.16
CA VAL A 84 -2.38 -17.17 -9.72
C VAL A 84 -2.26 -16.85 -11.22
N CYS A 85 -1.04 -16.64 -11.68
CA CYS A 85 -0.72 -16.49 -13.10
C CYS A 85 0.64 -17.13 -13.37
N ASP A 86 0.73 -17.95 -14.41
CA ASP A 86 1.98 -18.55 -14.88
C ASP A 86 2.82 -19.18 -13.75
N GLY A 87 2.16 -19.89 -12.82
CA GLY A 87 2.78 -20.56 -11.66
C GLY A 87 3.06 -19.65 -10.44
N LEU A 88 2.94 -18.33 -10.57
CA LEU A 88 3.18 -17.40 -9.47
C LEU A 88 1.87 -17.09 -8.71
N ARG A 89 1.83 -17.44 -7.42
CA ARG A 89 0.70 -17.22 -6.53
C ARG A 89 0.90 -16.00 -5.62
N LEU A 90 -0.14 -15.20 -5.49
CA LEU A 90 -0.28 -14.10 -4.53
C LEU A 90 -1.49 -14.39 -3.62
N ASP A 91 -1.26 -14.40 -2.31
CA ASP A 91 -2.29 -14.51 -1.28
C ASP A 91 -2.28 -13.23 -0.44
N LEU A 92 -3.43 -12.58 -0.33
CA LEU A 92 -3.59 -11.36 0.46
C LEU A 92 -4.77 -11.51 1.42
N LEU A 93 -4.64 -10.88 2.59
CA LEU A 93 -5.76 -10.63 3.48
C LEU A 93 -6.41 -9.30 3.12
N ILE A 94 -7.74 -9.25 3.16
CA ILE A 94 -8.47 -7.99 3.20
C ILE A 94 -8.81 -7.71 4.66
N ASP A 95 -8.24 -6.63 5.19
CA ASP A 95 -8.58 -6.13 6.52
C ASP A 95 -9.66 -5.08 6.42
N ASP A 96 -10.90 -5.51 6.67
CA ASP A 96 -12.08 -4.65 6.77
C ASP A 96 -12.68 -4.65 8.20
N LEU A 97 -11.92 -5.15 9.19
CA LEU A 97 -12.40 -5.37 10.57
C LEU A 97 -11.58 -4.66 11.62
N ASP A 98 -10.26 -4.69 11.55
CA ASP A 98 -9.42 -4.19 12.65
C ASP A 98 -9.58 -2.67 12.75
N PRO A 99 -10.04 -2.13 13.88
CA PRO A 99 -10.22 -0.69 14.04
C PRO A 99 -8.93 0.13 13.87
N TYR A 100 -7.76 -0.52 14.01
CA TYR A 100 -6.44 0.10 13.88
C TYR A 100 -5.72 -0.28 12.58
N ARG A 101 -6.40 -0.95 11.63
CA ARG A 101 -5.83 -1.42 10.35
C ARG A 101 -5.20 -0.33 9.48
N MET A 102 -5.59 0.92 9.66
CA MET A 102 -4.99 2.06 8.97
C MET A 102 -5.24 3.35 9.76
N PRO A 103 -4.19 4.00 10.29
CA PRO A 103 -4.32 5.28 10.95
C PRO A 103 -4.77 6.38 9.97
N ALA A 104 -5.67 7.25 10.41
CA ALA A 104 -5.98 8.55 9.77
C ALA A 104 -6.64 8.55 8.38
N LEU A 105 -7.21 7.43 7.91
CA LEU A 105 -7.95 7.38 6.63
C LEU A 105 -9.41 6.96 6.81
N GLY A 106 -10.28 7.43 5.91
CA GLY A 106 -11.68 6.98 5.79
C GLY A 106 -11.73 5.52 5.32
N VAL A 107 -11.50 4.60 6.24
CA VAL A 107 -11.57 3.16 6.01
C VAL A 107 -13.02 2.73 5.75
N ARG A 108 -13.24 1.75 4.87
CA ARG A 108 -14.59 1.21 4.64
C ARG A 108 -15.03 0.31 5.79
N ASP A 109 -16.34 0.25 6.01
CA ASP A 109 -16.94 -0.85 6.74
C ASP A 109 -16.71 -2.20 6.04
N ARG A 110 -17.05 -3.28 6.75
CA ARG A 110 -16.92 -4.65 6.27
C ARG A 110 -17.52 -4.80 4.88
N LEU A 111 -16.74 -5.34 3.95
CA LEU A 111 -17.16 -5.57 2.57
C LEU A 111 -18.27 -6.63 2.53
N THR A 112 -19.21 -6.44 1.60
CA THR A 112 -20.18 -7.47 1.23
C THR A 112 -19.48 -8.64 0.51
N ALA A 113 -20.20 -9.76 0.36
CA ALA A 113 -19.67 -10.91 -0.39
C ALA A 113 -19.42 -10.55 -1.87
N ALA A 114 -20.31 -9.78 -2.50
CA ALA A 114 -20.17 -9.32 -3.88
C ALA A 114 -18.92 -8.43 -4.05
N GLU A 115 -18.74 -7.42 -3.19
CA GLU A 115 -17.56 -6.55 -3.25
C GLU A 115 -16.24 -7.32 -3.03
N THR A 116 -16.27 -8.38 -2.22
CA THR A 116 -15.10 -9.24 -2.03
C THR A 116 -14.77 -10.01 -3.32
N GLN A 117 -15.79 -10.48 -4.03
CA GLN A 117 -15.61 -11.16 -5.33
C GLN A 117 -15.07 -10.20 -6.39
N ASP A 118 -15.56 -8.96 -6.41
CA ASP A 118 -15.05 -7.90 -7.30
C ASP A 118 -13.56 -7.63 -7.04
N TRP A 119 -13.18 -7.50 -5.75
CA TRP A 119 -11.78 -7.37 -5.34
C TRP A 119 -10.92 -8.53 -5.82
N GLU A 120 -11.41 -9.76 -5.70
CA GLU A 120 -10.67 -10.93 -6.14
C GLU A 120 -10.54 -10.96 -7.68
N SER A 121 -11.58 -10.59 -8.41
CA SER A 121 -11.57 -10.49 -9.87
C SER A 121 -10.56 -9.44 -10.36
N ASP A 122 -10.62 -8.22 -9.79
CA ASP A 122 -9.68 -7.13 -10.07
C ASP A 122 -8.25 -7.56 -9.76
N LEU A 123 -8.01 -8.19 -8.61
CA LEU A 123 -6.70 -8.69 -8.22
C LEU A 123 -6.17 -9.73 -9.21
N ARG A 124 -7.00 -10.71 -9.63
CA ARG A 124 -6.59 -11.71 -10.63
C ARG A 124 -6.23 -11.08 -11.97
N ALA A 125 -6.96 -10.04 -12.40
CA ALA A 125 -6.67 -9.34 -13.65
C ALA A 125 -5.40 -8.48 -13.54
N ALA A 126 -5.22 -7.74 -12.45
CA ALA A 126 -4.02 -6.96 -12.17
C ALA A 126 -2.77 -7.85 -12.04
N TRP A 127 -2.91 -8.99 -11.37
CA TRP A 127 -1.82 -9.95 -11.18
C TRP A 127 -1.33 -10.55 -12.49
N ARG A 128 -2.24 -10.89 -13.41
CA ARG A 128 -1.88 -11.33 -14.77
C ARG A 128 -1.03 -10.30 -15.51
N LEU A 129 -1.38 -9.01 -15.39
CA LEU A 129 -0.61 -7.92 -15.99
C LEU A 129 0.79 -7.83 -15.36
N LEU A 130 0.86 -7.84 -14.03
CA LEU A 130 2.13 -7.74 -13.30
C LEU A 130 3.06 -8.91 -13.60
N VAL A 131 2.58 -10.16 -13.55
CA VAL A 131 3.41 -11.35 -13.80
C VAL A 131 3.99 -11.33 -15.20
N ARG A 132 3.18 -10.98 -16.22
CA ARG A 132 3.60 -11.07 -17.62
C ARG A 132 4.43 -9.89 -18.11
N ARG A 133 4.21 -8.71 -17.55
CA ARG A 133 4.82 -7.45 -18.06
C ARG A 133 5.79 -6.81 -17.06
N HIS A 134 5.65 -7.10 -15.78
CA HIS A 134 6.42 -6.52 -14.66
C HIS A 134 6.92 -7.60 -13.69
N PRO A 135 7.60 -8.67 -14.15
CA PRO A 135 7.89 -9.84 -13.32
C PRO A 135 8.72 -9.52 -12.06
N GLY A 136 9.65 -8.54 -12.14
CA GLY A 136 10.39 -8.06 -10.98
C GLY A 136 9.47 -7.43 -9.93
N THR A 137 8.59 -6.52 -10.34
CA THR A 137 7.58 -5.91 -9.46
C THR A 137 6.61 -6.93 -8.89
N ALA A 138 6.20 -7.94 -9.67
CA ALA A 138 5.37 -9.03 -9.19
C ALA A 138 6.08 -9.82 -8.07
N ALA A 139 7.37 -10.13 -8.23
CA ALA A 139 8.16 -10.79 -7.20
C ALA A 139 8.27 -9.95 -5.91
N GLU A 140 8.49 -8.64 -6.05
CA GLU A 140 8.51 -7.70 -4.92
C GLU A 140 7.17 -7.68 -4.18
N ILE A 141 6.04 -7.55 -4.90
CA ILE A 141 4.69 -7.54 -4.33
C ILE A 141 4.43 -8.83 -3.55
N ARG A 142 4.76 -9.99 -4.13
CA ARG A 142 4.61 -11.30 -3.47
C ARG A 142 5.45 -11.43 -2.20
N GLY A 143 6.65 -10.84 -2.19
CA GLY A 143 7.56 -10.89 -1.05
C GLY A 143 7.10 -9.99 0.11
N LEU A 144 6.56 -8.81 -0.22
CA LEU A 144 6.41 -7.72 0.73
C LEU A 144 4.97 -7.42 1.13
N ILE A 145 3.98 -7.60 0.25
CA ILE A 145 2.58 -7.24 0.51
C ILE A 145 1.82 -8.46 1.04
N ARG A 146 1.11 -8.26 2.16
CA ARG A 146 0.35 -9.31 2.87
C ARG A 146 -1.10 -8.92 3.11
N VAL A 147 -1.38 -7.64 3.30
CA VAL A 147 -2.70 -7.15 3.70
C VAL A 147 -3.10 -5.94 2.85
N ILE A 148 -4.37 -5.92 2.44
CA ILE A 148 -5.04 -4.77 1.84
C ILE A 148 -6.10 -4.27 2.81
N THR A 149 -6.07 -2.99 3.13
CA THR A 149 -7.16 -2.27 3.81
C THR A 149 -8.02 -1.55 2.77
N PRO A 150 -9.31 -1.85 2.63
CA PRO A 150 -10.17 -1.16 1.69
C PRO A 150 -10.48 0.26 2.19
N LEU A 151 -10.21 1.26 1.33
CA LEU A 151 -10.54 2.66 1.57
C LEU A 151 -11.89 3.03 0.96
N ALA A 152 -12.62 3.93 1.62
CA ALA A 152 -13.75 4.59 0.99
C ALA A 152 -13.21 5.39 -0.19
N GLY A 153 -13.65 5.05 -1.41
CA GLY A 153 -13.19 5.74 -2.61
C GLY A 153 -13.58 7.22 -2.56
N PRO A 154 -12.73 8.15 -3.02
CA PRO A 154 -13.14 9.54 -3.18
C PRO A 154 -14.21 9.66 -4.28
N ALA A 155 -15.00 10.74 -4.28
CA ALA A 155 -16.02 11.00 -5.31
C ALA A 155 -15.44 11.04 -6.75
N ARG A 156 -14.14 11.30 -6.90
CA ARG A 156 -13.36 11.16 -8.15
C ARG A 156 -11.93 10.73 -7.82
N GLY A 157 -11.36 9.83 -8.62
CA GLY A 157 -9.97 9.37 -8.51
C GLY A 157 -9.79 8.14 -7.62
N ARG A 158 -8.54 7.83 -7.28
CA ARG A 158 -8.17 6.69 -6.43
C ARG A 158 -7.42 7.19 -5.21
N SER A 159 -7.67 6.58 -4.05
CA SER A 159 -6.89 6.83 -2.85
C SER A 159 -6.06 5.59 -2.53
N SER A 160 -4.78 5.81 -2.28
CA SER A 160 -3.89 4.79 -1.76
C SER A 160 -2.97 5.39 -0.71
N ALA A 161 -2.60 4.56 0.25
CA ALA A 161 -1.64 4.94 1.27
C ALA A 161 -0.97 3.69 1.84
N SER A 162 0.32 3.84 2.15
CA SER A 162 1.06 2.89 2.97
C SER A 162 1.44 3.57 4.27
N SER A 163 1.30 2.84 5.39
CA SER A 163 1.79 3.30 6.70
C SER A 163 3.20 2.78 6.94
N ARG A 164 4.04 3.60 7.59
CA ARG A 164 5.37 3.17 8.07
C ARG A 164 5.26 2.13 9.19
N GLU A 165 4.16 2.18 9.95
CA GLU A 165 4.00 1.41 11.18
C GLU A 165 3.45 0.00 10.90
N VAL A 166 2.99 -0.27 9.68
CA VAL A 166 2.36 -1.54 9.30
C VAL A 166 2.96 -2.06 7.99
N HIS A 167 4.20 -2.56 8.08
CA HIS A 167 4.91 -3.14 6.94
C HIS A 167 4.09 -4.27 6.29
N GLY A 168 4.00 -4.22 4.96
CA GLY A 168 3.25 -5.19 4.15
C GLY A 168 1.74 -4.98 4.14
N THR A 169 1.24 -3.90 4.76
CA THR A 169 -0.16 -3.46 4.65
C THR A 169 -0.25 -2.23 3.76
N ILE A 170 -1.15 -2.29 2.78
CA ILE A 170 -1.46 -1.17 1.89
C ILE A 170 -2.94 -0.82 2.01
N ALA A 171 -3.29 0.45 1.91
CA ALA A 171 -4.67 0.90 1.86
C ALA A 171 -5.03 1.31 0.43
N LEU A 172 -6.16 0.84 -0.09
CA LEU A 172 -6.54 1.01 -1.49
C LEU A 172 -8.06 1.15 -1.65
N SER A 173 -8.50 2.07 -2.51
CA SER A 173 -9.86 2.03 -3.06
C SER A 173 -9.93 1.06 -4.24
N ALA A 174 -10.90 0.14 -4.25
CA ALA A 174 -11.23 -0.65 -5.45
C ALA A 174 -11.69 0.30 -6.57
N ALA A 175 -11.30 0.03 -7.82
CA ALA A 175 -11.67 0.91 -8.93
C ALA A 175 -12.24 0.19 -10.15
N GLY A 176 -12.43 -1.14 -10.12
CA GLY A 176 -12.93 -1.89 -11.27
C GLY A 176 -12.03 -1.80 -12.51
N GLU A 177 -10.78 -1.38 -12.34
CA GLU A 177 -9.81 -1.19 -13.42
C GLU A 177 -8.50 -1.94 -13.10
N PRO A 178 -8.26 -3.10 -13.74
CA PRO A 178 -7.11 -3.95 -13.43
C PRO A 178 -5.75 -3.30 -13.62
N ARG A 179 -5.56 -2.46 -14.66
CA ARG A 179 -4.29 -1.76 -14.89
C ARG A 179 -4.03 -0.74 -13.78
N ALA A 180 -5.05 0.00 -13.37
CA ALA A 180 -4.92 0.95 -12.29
C ALA A 180 -4.61 0.24 -10.96
N LEU A 181 -5.22 -0.93 -10.67
CA LEU A 181 -4.84 -1.73 -9.50
C LEU A 181 -3.39 -2.23 -9.59
N ALA A 182 -2.95 -2.74 -10.75
CA ALA A 182 -1.57 -3.15 -10.97
C ALA A 182 -0.59 -1.99 -10.73
N LEU A 183 -0.88 -0.80 -11.27
CA LEU A 183 -0.08 0.40 -11.07
C LEU A 183 -0.05 0.80 -9.59
N THR A 184 -1.18 0.77 -8.89
CA THR A 184 -1.18 1.10 -7.45
C THR A 184 -0.39 0.09 -6.64
N LEU A 185 -0.49 -1.21 -6.91
CA LEU A 185 0.35 -2.22 -6.25
C LEU A 185 1.85 -1.99 -6.53
N ALA A 186 2.20 -1.64 -7.77
CA ALA A 186 3.56 -1.28 -8.16
C ALA A 186 4.08 -0.02 -7.46
N HIS A 187 3.20 0.95 -7.18
CA HIS A 187 3.50 2.15 -6.41
C HIS A 187 3.69 1.83 -4.92
N GLU A 188 2.73 1.16 -4.30
CA GLU A 188 2.73 0.92 -2.86
C GLU A 188 3.86 -0.03 -2.43
N VAL A 189 4.26 -1.01 -3.25
CA VAL A 189 5.41 -1.86 -2.91
C VAL A 189 6.71 -1.06 -2.75
N GLN A 190 6.88 0.04 -3.50
CA GLN A 190 8.06 0.89 -3.34
C GLN A 190 8.02 1.69 -2.03
N HIS A 191 6.83 2.13 -1.59
CA HIS A 191 6.68 2.74 -0.26
C HIS A 191 7.08 1.77 0.86
N VAL A 192 6.62 0.51 0.77
CA VAL A 192 6.99 -0.55 1.73
C VAL A 192 8.51 -0.77 1.74
N LYS A 193 9.12 -0.94 0.55
CA LYS A 193 10.58 -1.13 0.41
C LYS A 193 11.38 0.01 1.05
N LEU A 194 11.01 1.26 0.73
CA LEU A 194 11.75 2.41 1.24
C LEU A 194 11.51 2.66 2.73
N ALA A 195 10.30 2.39 3.25
CA ALA A 195 10.05 2.46 4.69
C ALA A 195 10.98 1.50 5.45
N MET A 196 11.05 0.23 5.02
CA MET A 196 11.96 -0.75 5.61
C MET A 196 13.43 -0.34 5.50
N LEU A 197 13.84 0.27 4.38
CA LEU A 197 15.21 0.77 4.21
C LEU A 197 15.50 1.93 5.17
N LEU A 198 14.57 2.86 5.34
CA LEU A 198 14.74 4.03 6.21
C LEU A 198 14.78 3.68 7.70
N ASP A 199 14.17 2.56 8.10
CA ASP A 199 14.29 2.02 9.46
C ASP A 199 15.70 1.47 9.75
N ALA A 200 16.41 1.00 8.73
CA ALA A 200 17.75 0.42 8.85
C ALA A 200 18.87 1.41 8.51
N VAL A 201 18.62 2.39 7.63
CA VAL A 201 19.64 3.28 7.06
C VAL A 201 19.16 4.73 7.11
N ALA A 202 19.90 5.58 7.82
CA ALA A 202 19.64 7.00 7.87
C ALA A 202 19.97 7.68 6.53
N LEU A 203 18.96 7.93 5.69
CA LEU A 203 19.10 8.68 4.43
C LEU A 203 18.85 10.19 4.62
N ILE A 204 18.19 10.58 5.71
CA ILE A 204 17.75 11.95 5.99
C ILE A 204 18.37 12.40 7.30
N ARG A 205 18.87 13.64 7.34
CA ARG A 205 19.38 14.28 8.56
C ARG A 205 18.22 14.61 9.52
N PRO A 206 18.41 14.42 10.84
CA PRO A 206 17.39 14.74 11.81
C PRO A 206 17.09 16.24 11.83
N GLY A 207 15.86 16.62 12.22
CA GLY A 207 15.49 18.02 12.42
C GLY A 207 15.25 18.85 11.16
N HIS A 208 15.27 18.25 9.96
CA HIS A 208 15.04 19.01 8.73
C HIS A 208 13.57 19.39 8.53
N GLN A 209 13.29 20.70 8.50
CA GLN A 209 11.92 21.23 8.48
C GLN A 209 11.49 21.84 7.13
N ARG A 210 12.41 22.00 6.17
CA ARG A 210 12.08 22.57 4.85
C ARG A 210 10.99 21.74 4.19
N ARG A 211 10.00 22.44 3.62
CA ARG A 211 8.97 21.85 2.78
C ARG A 211 9.28 22.06 1.32
N TYR A 212 8.90 21.07 0.51
CA TYR A 212 9.23 20.99 -0.89
C TYR A 212 7.98 20.87 -1.75
N TYR A 213 8.06 21.35 -2.99
CA TYR A 213 7.08 21.04 -4.02
C TYR A 213 7.16 19.55 -4.39
N ALA A 214 6.01 18.88 -4.44
CA ALA A 214 5.87 17.49 -4.89
C ALA A 214 5.00 17.44 -6.15
N PRO A 215 5.51 17.03 -7.32
CA PRO A 215 4.76 17.06 -8.60
C PRO A 215 3.52 16.14 -8.71
N TRP A 216 3.19 15.42 -7.65
CA TRP A 216 2.10 14.44 -7.53
C TRP A 216 1.10 14.77 -6.42
N ARG A 217 1.29 15.89 -5.70
CA ARG A 217 0.44 16.29 -4.58
C ARG A 217 0.23 17.80 -4.54
N ASP A 218 -0.92 18.19 -4.02
CA ASP A 218 -1.32 19.58 -3.89
C ASP A 218 -0.70 20.27 -2.66
N ASP A 219 -0.20 19.52 -1.66
CA ASP A 219 0.43 20.05 -0.44
C ASP A 219 1.97 20.02 -0.46
N PRO A 220 2.67 21.00 0.16
CA PRO A 220 4.12 20.97 0.34
C PRO A 220 4.54 19.83 1.28
N ARG A 221 5.59 19.09 0.90
CA ARG A 221 6.02 17.89 1.60
C ARG A 221 7.28 18.12 2.43
N PRO A 222 7.38 17.56 3.66
CA PRO A 222 8.68 17.46 4.33
C PRO A 222 9.60 16.53 3.52
N ILE A 223 10.92 16.62 3.74
CA ILE A 223 11.91 15.82 3.00
C ILE A 223 11.62 14.31 3.00
N TYR A 224 11.16 13.77 4.13
CA TYR A 224 10.74 12.38 4.21
C TYR A 224 9.63 12.06 3.20
N GLY A 225 8.61 12.91 3.17
CA GLY A 225 7.46 12.74 2.30
C GLY A 225 7.83 12.90 0.82
N LEU A 226 8.81 13.76 0.51
CA LEU A 226 9.31 13.93 -0.85
C LEU A 226 10.16 12.73 -1.28
N LEU A 227 11.08 12.24 -0.45
CA LEU A 227 11.90 11.05 -0.74
C LEU A 227 11.03 9.81 -0.97
N GLN A 228 10.05 9.58 -0.10
CA GLN A 228 9.05 8.52 -0.27
C GLN A 228 8.30 8.63 -1.59
N GLY A 229 7.80 9.81 -1.91
CA GLY A 229 7.12 10.04 -3.17
C GLY A 229 8.04 9.83 -4.38
N ALA A 230 9.28 10.29 -4.33
CA ALA A 230 10.24 10.14 -5.43
C ALA A 230 10.56 8.66 -5.70
N TYR A 231 10.76 7.85 -4.65
CA TYR A 231 11.04 6.43 -4.83
C TYR A 231 9.83 5.65 -5.35
N ALA A 232 8.62 5.97 -4.89
CA ALA A 232 7.41 5.35 -5.43
C ALA A 232 7.17 5.73 -6.90
N HIS A 233 7.35 7.01 -7.27
CA HIS A 233 7.15 7.45 -8.65
C HIS A 233 8.28 7.02 -9.60
N LEU A 234 9.47 6.66 -9.08
CA LEU A 234 10.46 5.92 -9.86
C LEU A 234 9.90 4.56 -10.33
N GLY A 235 9.21 3.84 -9.45
CA GLY A 235 8.49 2.60 -9.80
C GLY A 235 7.34 2.83 -10.79
N VAL A 236 6.57 3.91 -10.61
CA VAL A 236 5.52 4.32 -11.56
C VAL A 236 6.10 4.63 -12.94
N ALA A 237 7.24 5.31 -13.01
CA ALA A 237 7.92 5.60 -14.26
C ALA A 237 8.37 4.30 -14.96
N ASP A 238 8.96 3.31 -14.25
CA ASP A 238 9.30 2.01 -14.87
C ASP A 238 8.06 1.25 -15.35
N PHE A 239 6.95 1.31 -14.60
CA PHE A 239 5.69 0.69 -15.00
C PHE A 239 5.23 1.23 -16.37
N TRP A 240 5.14 2.55 -16.52
CA TRP A 240 4.72 3.15 -17.79
C TRP A 240 5.76 2.97 -18.90
N ARG A 241 7.06 2.97 -18.56
CA ARG A 241 8.15 2.66 -19.48
C ARG A 241 8.00 1.28 -20.13
N ARG A 242 7.48 0.30 -19.40
CA ARG A 242 7.17 -1.05 -19.91
C ARG A 242 5.83 -1.08 -20.63
N GLU A 243 4.77 -0.48 -20.08
CA GLU A 243 3.43 -0.50 -20.69
C GLU A 243 3.40 0.18 -22.07
N ARG A 244 4.17 1.25 -22.29
CA ARG A 244 4.27 1.92 -23.60
C ARG A 244 4.84 1.02 -24.70
N ARG A 245 5.64 0.01 -24.35
CA ARG A 245 6.18 -0.97 -25.32
C ARG A 245 5.12 -1.96 -25.78
N HIS A 246 4.12 -2.23 -24.95
CA HIS A 246 2.98 -3.07 -25.31
C HIS A 246 1.88 -2.32 -26.08
N GLN A 247 1.91 -0.98 -26.07
CA GLN A 247 0.97 -0.10 -26.76
C GLN A 247 1.73 1.01 -27.51
N PRO A 248 2.58 0.65 -28.50
CA PRO A 248 3.52 1.60 -29.09
C PRO A 248 2.86 2.78 -29.81
N HIS A 249 1.61 2.59 -30.27
CA HIS A 249 0.83 3.61 -30.98
C HIS A 249 -0.10 4.43 -30.07
N ASP A 250 -0.23 4.07 -28.79
CA ASP A 250 -1.06 4.80 -27.84
C ASP A 250 -0.26 5.94 -27.21
N VAL A 251 -0.74 7.17 -27.34
CA VAL A 251 -0.10 8.35 -26.74
C VAL A 251 -0.04 8.29 -25.22
N GLU A 252 -1.05 7.69 -24.57
CA GLU A 252 -1.27 7.84 -23.14
C GLU A 252 -0.16 7.18 -22.30
N PRO A 253 0.26 5.92 -22.54
CA PRO A 253 1.39 5.32 -21.82
C PRO A 253 2.73 6.05 -22.03
N HIS A 254 2.97 6.60 -23.23
CA HIS A 254 4.18 7.40 -23.50
C HIS A 254 4.15 8.73 -22.74
N ALA A 255 3.00 9.39 -22.70
CA ALA A 255 2.82 10.64 -21.96
C ALA A 255 2.94 10.43 -20.44
N GLU A 256 2.36 9.35 -19.90
CA GLU A 256 2.48 9.02 -18.48
C GLU A 256 3.92 8.64 -18.10
N PHE A 257 4.63 7.86 -18.93
CA PHE A 257 6.06 7.60 -18.74
C PHE A 257 6.86 8.90 -18.65
N GLU A 258 6.73 9.79 -19.64
CA GLU A 258 7.48 11.04 -19.66
C GLU A 258 7.11 11.94 -18.47
N ARG A 259 5.83 12.04 -18.14
CA ARG A 259 5.33 12.82 -17.01
C ARG A 259 5.97 12.35 -15.70
N TRP A 260 5.88 11.06 -15.40
CA TRP A 260 6.35 10.52 -14.14
C TRP A 260 7.87 10.48 -14.06
N ARG A 261 8.57 10.19 -15.16
CA ARG A 261 10.02 10.25 -15.22
C ARG A 261 10.53 11.67 -14.94
N SER A 262 10.01 12.67 -15.65
CA SER A 262 10.42 14.08 -15.49
C SER A 262 10.03 14.65 -14.12
N ALA A 263 8.83 14.35 -13.63
CA ALA A 263 8.38 14.71 -12.28
C ALA A 263 9.30 14.14 -11.18
N THR A 264 9.66 12.87 -11.30
CA THR A 264 10.52 12.19 -10.31
C THR A 264 11.94 12.74 -10.35
N LEU A 265 12.47 13.00 -11.55
CA LEU A 265 13.81 13.59 -11.70
C LEU A 265 13.87 15.01 -11.12
N LEU A 266 12.81 15.80 -11.29
CA LEU A 266 12.69 17.12 -10.65
C LEU A 266 12.77 16.98 -9.13
N ALA A 267 11.99 16.09 -8.52
CA ALA A 267 12.02 15.87 -7.08
C ALA A 267 13.39 15.39 -6.58
N CYS A 268 14.06 14.49 -7.30
CA CYS A 268 15.43 14.07 -6.97
C CYS A 268 16.40 15.25 -7.02
N THR A 269 16.27 16.12 -8.02
CA THR A 269 17.13 17.32 -8.17
C THR A 269 16.91 18.28 -7.00
N GLU A 270 15.67 18.50 -6.57
CA GLU A 270 15.36 19.36 -5.41
C GLU A 270 15.87 18.75 -4.09
N LEU A 271 15.79 17.43 -3.93
CA LEU A 271 16.38 16.73 -2.78
C LEU A 271 17.91 16.92 -2.73
N LEU A 272 18.59 16.80 -3.87
CA LEU A 272 20.06 16.94 -3.98
C LEU A 272 20.56 18.38 -3.84
N ARG A 273 19.73 19.38 -4.19
CA ARG A 273 20.03 20.80 -3.94
C ARG A 273 19.88 21.19 -2.48
N GLY A 274 19.08 20.44 -1.73
CA GLY A 274 18.91 20.63 -0.30
C GLY A 274 20.07 20.09 0.52
N ASP A 275 20.04 20.37 1.81
CA ASP A 275 21.02 19.96 2.81
C ASP A 275 20.46 18.88 3.77
N GLY A 276 19.25 18.39 3.51
CA GLY A 276 18.55 17.45 4.39
C GLY A 276 18.95 15.98 4.22
N LEU A 277 19.76 15.62 3.21
CA LEU A 277 20.22 14.25 2.99
C LEU A 277 21.53 13.94 3.74
N THR A 278 21.68 12.70 4.22
CA THR A 278 22.99 12.19 4.67
C THR A 278 23.88 11.87 3.46
N ALA A 279 25.16 11.55 3.67
CA ALA A 279 26.02 11.11 2.56
C ALA A 279 25.44 9.89 1.82
N THR A 280 24.94 8.90 2.57
CA THR A 280 24.25 7.72 2.02
C THR A 280 22.94 8.11 1.31
N GLY A 281 22.17 9.04 1.87
CA GLY A 281 20.97 9.59 1.23
C GLY A 281 21.28 10.27 -0.10
N THR A 282 22.33 11.06 -0.16
CA THR A 282 22.80 11.72 -1.39
C THR A 282 23.22 10.69 -2.44
N ALA A 283 23.98 9.65 -2.07
CA ALA A 283 24.33 8.56 -2.97
C ALA A 283 23.08 7.84 -3.51
N PHE A 284 22.14 7.52 -2.63
CA PHE A 284 20.88 6.85 -2.99
C PHE A 284 20.05 7.69 -3.99
N VAL A 285 19.85 8.97 -3.72
CA VAL A 285 19.07 9.86 -4.61
C VAL A 285 19.80 10.12 -5.92
N ASN A 286 21.14 10.17 -5.92
CA ASN A 286 21.91 10.25 -7.16
C ASN A 286 21.69 9.04 -8.06
N GLU A 287 21.64 7.81 -7.52
CA GLU A 287 21.35 6.61 -8.31
C GLU A 287 19.93 6.61 -8.90
N MET A 288 18.95 7.10 -8.14
CA MET A 288 17.59 7.31 -8.67
C MET A 288 17.60 8.32 -9.82
N ALA A 289 18.27 9.46 -9.64
CA ALA A 289 18.36 10.50 -10.66
C ALA A 289 19.10 10.01 -11.91
N ARG A 290 20.19 9.25 -11.75
CA ARG A 290 20.94 8.63 -12.85
C ARG A 290 20.04 7.70 -13.65
N THR A 291 19.34 6.79 -12.98
CA THR A 291 18.38 5.87 -13.61
C THR A 291 17.32 6.62 -14.44
N LEU A 292 16.75 7.69 -13.90
CA LEU A 292 15.74 8.51 -14.60
C LEU A 292 16.28 9.31 -15.79
N ARG A 293 17.56 9.73 -15.73
CA ARG A 293 18.25 10.36 -16.87
C ARG A 293 18.52 9.33 -17.96
N ASP A 294 18.99 8.14 -17.59
CA ASP A 294 19.26 7.05 -18.54
C ASP A 294 17.99 6.67 -19.30
N TRP A 295 16.86 6.55 -18.59
CA TRP A 295 15.55 6.31 -19.23
C TRP A 295 15.07 7.47 -20.10
N GLY A 296 15.53 8.70 -19.84
CA GLY A 296 15.21 9.88 -20.64
C GLY A 296 15.84 9.86 -22.04
N ASN A 297 16.81 8.98 -22.28
CA ASN A 297 17.41 8.79 -23.61
C ASN A 297 16.55 7.91 -24.53
N GLU A 298 15.50 7.26 -24.00
CA GLU A 298 14.62 6.46 -24.84
C GLU A 298 13.71 7.35 -25.69
N PRO A 299 13.46 6.99 -26.97
CA PRO A 299 12.62 7.79 -27.84
C PRO A 299 11.17 7.82 -27.33
N ILE A 300 10.59 9.03 -27.34
CA ILE A 300 9.20 9.31 -26.98
C ILE A 300 8.58 10.16 -28.09
N PRO A 301 7.39 9.81 -28.62
CA PRO A 301 6.73 10.62 -29.63
C PRO A 301 6.55 12.08 -29.18
N PRO A 302 6.83 13.09 -30.04
CA PRO A 302 6.78 14.50 -29.64
C PRO A 302 5.43 14.95 -29.06
N HIS A 303 4.33 14.36 -29.52
CA HIS A 303 2.99 14.68 -29.03
C HIS A 303 2.75 14.16 -27.60
N ALA A 304 3.31 13.01 -27.23
CA ALA A 304 3.29 12.50 -25.85
C ALA A 304 4.11 13.39 -24.91
N VAL A 305 5.29 13.85 -25.36
CA VAL A 305 6.12 14.80 -24.59
C VAL A 305 5.35 16.11 -24.32
N ARG A 306 4.67 16.65 -25.34
CA ARG A 306 3.82 17.84 -25.17
C ARG A 306 2.69 17.61 -24.16
N LEU A 307 2.00 16.47 -24.25
CA LEU A 307 0.92 16.13 -23.32
C LEU A 307 1.41 16.02 -21.87
N ALA A 308 2.54 15.34 -21.65
CA ALA A 308 3.18 15.21 -20.35
C ALA A 308 3.52 16.58 -19.75
N ARG A 309 4.12 17.45 -20.57
CA ARG A 309 4.50 18.82 -20.18
C ARG A 309 3.29 19.67 -19.80
N LEU A 310 2.23 19.65 -20.61
CA LEU A 310 0.97 20.36 -20.33
C LEU A 310 0.36 19.91 -19.00
N ARG A 311 0.34 18.60 -18.71
CA ARG A 311 -0.15 18.07 -17.42
C ARG A 311 0.69 18.54 -16.24
N ALA A 312 2.02 18.54 -16.38
CA ALA A 312 2.94 18.99 -15.33
C ALA A 312 2.84 20.51 -15.07
N GLU A 313 2.76 21.32 -16.12
CA GLU A 313 2.60 22.78 -16.03
C GLU A 313 1.25 23.16 -15.41
N ARG A 314 0.18 22.46 -15.79
CA ARG A 314 -1.15 22.62 -15.17
C ARG A 314 -1.11 22.34 -13.67
N HIS A 315 -0.53 21.21 -13.26
CA HIS A 315 -0.39 20.87 -11.85
C HIS A 315 0.42 21.94 -11.10
N ARG A 316 1.59 22.32 -11.61
CA ARG A 316 2.46 23.33 -10.97
C ARG A 316 1.76 24.68 -10.82
N THR A 317 0.96 25.08 -11.80
CA THR A 317 0.18 26.32 -11.78
C THR A 317 -0.87 26.28 -10.67
N LEU A 318 -1.65 25.20 -10.58
CA LEU A 318 -2.65 25.02 -9.52
C LEU A 318 -2.00 24.98 -8.14
N TRP A 319 -0.90 24.24 -8.00
CA TRP A 319 -0.13 24.14 -6.77
C TRP A 319 0.38 25.51 -6.30
N SER A 320 0.96 26.30 -7.21
CA SER A 320 1.51 27.62 -6.88
C SER A 320 0.42 28.63 -6.49
N ARG A 321 -0.77 28.52 -7.09
CA ARG A 321 -1.93 29.32 -6.69
C ARG A 321 -2.42 28.96 -5.29
N HIS A 322 -2.40 27.68 -4.93
CA HIS A 322 -2.88 27.22 -3.63
C HIS A 322 -1.89 27.48 -2.49
N ASN A 323 -0.58 27.35 -2.75
CA ASN A 323 0.45 27.35 -1.70
C ASN A 323 1.36 28.60 -1.71
N GLY A 324 1.18 29.51 -2.67
CA GLY A 324 2.12 30.59 -2.94
C GLY A 324 3.34 30.14 -3.77
N ALA A 325 4.17 31.08 -4.20
CA ALA A 325 5.42 30.76 -4.89
C ALA A 325 6.36 30.04 -3.91
N PRO A 326 7.00 28.91 -4.31
CA PRO A 326 7.94 28.22 -3.44
C PRO A 326 9.11 29.14 -3.09
N ALA A 327 9.52 29.15 -1.81
CA ALA A 327 10.72 29.85 -1.38
C ALA A 327 11.91 29.35 -2.22
N ARG A 328 12.59 30.29 -2.89
CA ARG A 328 13.76 30.03 -3.74
C ARG A 328 14.90 29.44 -2.92
#